data_AF-A0A6J4GT68-F1
#
_entry.id   AF-A0A6J4GT68-F1
#
_cell.length_a   1.000
_cell.length_b   1.000
_cell.length_c   1.000
_cell.angle_alpha   90.00
_cell.angle_beta   90.00
_cell.angle_gamma   90.00
#
_symmetry.space_group_name_H-M   'P 1'
#
loop_
_entity.id
_entity.type
_entity.pdbx_description
1 polymer ?
#
loop_
_entity_poly.entity_id
_entity_poly.type
_entity_poly.pdbx_seq_one_letter_code
_entity_poly.pdbx_strand_id
1 'polypeptide(L)'
;MALLSKKVMNFAYGMGAAVVIIGALFKITHFEIGPLTGTVMLSIGLVTEALIFALSAFEPVEDELDWTLVYPELANGQARKKADKVEVAADAQGLLSQKLDVMLKEAKIDGELMASLGNSIKNFEGAAKAISPTVDSIAGQKKYAEEMSMAAAQMESLNSLYKVQLESASRNAQANSEIAENASKLKEQMQSMTANIASLNSVYGGMLSAMSNKG
;
A
#
# COMPACT_ATOMS: atom_id res chain seq x y z
N MET A 1 27.41 13.73 27.98
CA MET A 1 28.55 12.88 27.58
C MET A 1 27.94 11.70 26.85
N ALA A 2 28.01 11.66 25.52
CA ALA A 2 27.42 10.55 24.75
C ALA A 2 28.15 9.25 25.16
N LEU A 3 27.42 8.26 25.67
CA LEU A 3 28.01 7.00 26.16
C LEU A 3 28.59 6.13 25.03
N LEU A 4 28.23 6.41 23.77
CA LEU A 4 28.60 5.61 22.59
C LEU A 4 29.10 6.52 21.46
N SER A 5 30.11 6.05 20.73
CA SER A 5 30.65 6.74 19.55
C SER A 5 29.68 6.64 18.37
N LYS A 6 29.53 7.72 17.58
CA LYS A 6 28.69 7.75 16.35
C LYS A 6 28.97 6.57 15.39
N LYS A 7 30.23 6.13 15.30
CA LYS A 7 30.61 4.98 14.45
C LYS A 7 30.01 3.66 14.96
N VAL A 8 29.94 3.50 16.28
CA VAL A 8 29.33 2.33 16.93
C VAL A 8 27.81 2.39 16.77
N MET A 9 27.21 3.59 16.85
CA MET A 9 25.78 3.75 16.65
C MET A 9 25.35 3.46 15.20
N ASN A 10 26.04 4.01 14.21
CA ASN A 10 25.78 3.69 12.80
C ASN A 10 25.96 2.19 12.50
N PHE A 11 26.95 1.55 13.12
CA PHE A 11 27.11 0.10 13.02
C PHE A 11 25.96 -0.65 13.69
N ALA A 12 25.49 -0.21 14.87
CA ALA A 12 24.35 -0.80 15.56
C ALA A 12 23.05 -0.68 14.75
N TYR A 13 22.76 0.49 14.17
CA TYR A 13 21.62 0.67 13.26
C TYR A 13 21.69 -0.29 12.06
N GLY A 14 22.86 -0.39 11.41
CA GLY A 14 23.05 -1.29 10.26
C GLY A 14 22.88 -2.77 10.62
N MET A 15 23.45 -3.20 11.75
CA MET A 15 23.35 -4.59 12.21
C MET A 15 21.94 -4.94 12.71
N GLY A 16 21.27 -4.03 13.42
CA GLY A 16 19.88 -4.20 13.85
C GLY A 16 18.92 -4.36 12.67
N ALA A 17 19.02 -3.46 11.71
CA ALA A 17 18.23 -3.51 10.48
C ALA A 17 18.45 -4.83 9.72
N ALA A 18 19.69 -5.31 9.62
CA ALA A 18 19.99 -6.59 8.97
C ALA A 18 19.31 -7.78 9.66
N VAL A 19 19.33 -7.83 10.99
CA VAL A 19 18.67 -8.88 11.78
C VAL A 19 17.15 -8.83 11.60
N VAL A 20 16.54 -7.63 11.60
CA VAL A 20 15.09 -7.47 11.35
C VAL A 20 14.70 -7.95 9.96
N ILE A 21 15.47 -7.59 8.93
CA ILE A 21 15.20 -7.99 7.54
C ILE A 21 15.28 -9.52 7.40
N ILE A 22 16.26 -10.17 8.02
CA ILE A 22 16.38 -11.65 8.02
C ILE A 22 15.19 -12.28 8.76
N GLY A 23 14.74 -11.69 9.87
CA GLY A 23 13.55 -12.13 10.61
C GLY A 23 12.27 -12.05 9.78
N ALA A 24 12.07 -10.92 9.10
CA ALA A 24 10.95 -10.73 8.19
C ALA A 24 11.01 -11.71 7.02
N LEU A 25 12.20 -11.93 6.44
CA LEU A 25 12.42 -12.91 5.39
C LEU A 25 11.99 -14.31 5.82
N PHE A 26 12.43 -14.78 7.00
CA PHE A 26 12.06 -16.12 7.49
C PHE A 26 10.55 -16.23 7.76
N LYS A 27 9.91 -15.14 8.20
CA LYS A 27 8.46 -15.11 8.44
C LYS A 27 7.65 -15.22 7.14
N ILE A 28 8.05 -14.52 6.07
CA ILE A 28 7.32 -14.54 4.79
C ILE A 28 7.59 -15.81 3.98
N THR A 29 8.80 -16.36 4.03
CA THR A 29 9.16 -17.59 3.31
C THR A 29 8.75 -18.86 4.07
N HIS A 30 8.18 -18.73 5.27
CA HIS A 30 7.84 -19.84 6.16
C HIS A 30 9.03 -20.78 6.41
N PHE A 31 10.23 -20.20 6.47
CA PHE A 31 11.46 -20.96 6.59
C PHE A 31 11.70 -21.36 8.05
N GLU A 32 12.03 -22.63 8.25
CA GLU A 32 12.25 -23.23 9.56
C GLU A 32 13.58 -24.00 9.58
N ILE A 33 14.50 -23.55 10.44
CA ILE A 33 15.75 -24.27 10.72
C ILE A 33 15.71 -24.69 12.19
N GLY A 34 15.33 -25.94 12.44
CA GLY A 34 15.27 -26.51 13.80
C GLY A 34 14.35 -25.69 14.73
N PRO A 35 14.82 -25.23 15.90
CA PRO A 35 14.00 -24.44 16.83
C PRO A 35 13.78 -22.98 16.37
N LEU A 36 14.46 -22.53 15.33
CA LEU A 36 14.35 -21.17 14.80
C LEU A 36 13.27 -21.13 13.72
N THR A 37 12.05 -20.80 14.13
CA THR A 37 10.94 -20.51 13.22
C THR A 37 10.93 -19.03 12.82
N GLY A 38 10.30 -18.70 11.69
CA GLY A 38 10.18 -17.31 11.24
C GLY A 38 9.56 -16.36 12.28
N THR A 39 8.66 -16.85 13.14
CA THR A 39 8.11 -16.04 14.25
C THR A 39 9.16 -15.74 15.32
N VAL A 40 9.98 -16.72 15.68
CA VAL A 40 11.04 -16.56 16.68
C VAL A 40 12.12 -15.59 16.16
N MET A 41 12.56 -15.78 14.92
CA MET A 41 13.58 -14.91 14.31
C MET A 41 13.06 -13.47 14.17
N LEU A 42 11.83 -13.29 13.68
CA LEU A 42 11.21 -11.96 13.61
C LEU A 42 11.09 -11.29 14.99
N SER A 43 10.72 -12.04 16.03
CA SER A 43 10.61 -11.50 17.39
C SER A 43 11.97 -11.01 17.92
N ILE A 44 13.05 -11.75 17.66
CA ILE A 44 14.42 -11.35 18.02
C ILE A 44 14.81 -10.06 17.28
N GLY A 45 14.52 -9.97 15.98
CA GLY A 45 14.78 -8.77 15.19
C GLY A 45 14.04 -7.54 15.74
N LEU A 46 12.74 -7.65 15.98
CA LEU A 46 11.93 -6.53 16.48
C LEU A 46 12.37 -6.07 17.88
N VAL A 47 12.76 -6.99 18.77
CA VAL A 47 13.31 -6.64 20.09
C VAL A 47 14.66 -5.94 19.96
N THR A 48 15.51 -6.39 19.04
CA THR A 48 16.80 -5.75 18.76
C THR A 48 16.59 -4.30 18.28
N GLU A 49 15.63 -4.09 17.39
CA GLU A 49 15.29 -2.76 16.88
C GLU A 49 14.71 -1.85 17.97
N ALA A 50 13.84 -2.38 18.83
CA ALA A 50 13.29 -1.63 19.95
C ALA A 50 14.39 -1.15 20.93
N LEU A 51 15.42 -1.96 21.16
CA LEU A 51 16.57 -1.57 21.99
C LEU A 51 17.42 -0.49 21.32
N ILE A 52 17.64 -0.59 20.00
CA ILE A 52 18.38 0.41 19.24
C ILE A 52 17.64 1.76 19.22
N PHE A 53 16.33 1.75 19.01
CA PHE A 53 15.50 2.96 19.12
C PHE A 53 15.50 3.57 20.53
N ALA A 54 15.52 2.74 21.58
CA ALA A 54 15.63 3.25 22.94
C ALA A 54 16.99 3.92 23.18
N LEU A 55 18.07 3.39 22.60
CA LEU A 55 19.41 3.96 22.70
C LEU A 55 19.58 5.23 21.85
N SER A 56 18.90 5.34 20.70
CA SER A 56 18.95 6.52 19.83
C SER A 56 18.36 7.76 20.48
N ALA A 57 17.38 7.60 21.37
CA ALA A 57 16.78 8.71 22.12
C ALA A 57 17.76 9.44 23.06
N PHE A 58 18.89 8.80 23.40
CA PHE A 58 19.96 9.40 24.21
C PHE A 58 21.09 9.99 23.35
N GLU A 59 20.97 9.97 22.03
CA GLU A 59 21.94 10.56 21.13
C GLU A 59 21.72 12.09 21.05
N PRO A 60 22.77 12.91 21.22
CA PRO A 60 22.63 14.34 21.11
C PRO A 60 22.22 14.72 19.68
N VAL A 61 21.25 15.63 19.56
CA VAL A 61 20.82 16.22 18.28
C VAL A 61 22.05 16.79 17.56
N GLU A 62 22.28 16.39 16.33
CA GLU A 62 23.40 16.92 15.54
C GLU A 62 23.19 18.41 15.28
N ASP A 63 24.23 19.22 15.51
CA ASP A 63 24.24 20.60 15.08
C ASP A 63 24.20 20.62 13.54
N GLU A 64 23.14 21.19 12.96
CA GLU A 64 23.04 21.36 11.51
C GLU A 64 24.23 22.21 11.01
N LEU A 65 24.84 21.77 9.92
CA LEU A 65 25.93 22.51 9.28
C LEU A 65 25.43 23.92 8.92
N ASP A 66 26.06 24.96 9.43
CA ASP A 66 25.64 26.33 9.18
C ASP A 66 25.90 26.73 7.71
N TRP A 67 24.95 26.42 6.83
CA TRP A 67 25.00 26.70 5.39
C TRP A 67 25.12 28.20 5.07
N THR A 68 24.86 29.06 6.06
CA THR A 68 25.01 30.52 5.98
C THR A 68 26.48 30.94 5.78
N LEU A 69 27.44 30.09 6.17
CA LEU A 69 28.87 30.34 5.91
C LEU A 69 29.25 30.18 4.43
N VAL A 70 28.51 29.38 3.67
CA VAL A 70 28.84 29.01 2.27
C VAL A 70 27.95 29.72 1.26
N TYR A 71 26.69 30.04 1.61
CA TYR A 71 25.75 30.77 0.77
C TYR A 71 25.06 31.90 1.56
N PRO A 72 25.71 33.08 1.67
CA PRO A 72 25.13 34.22 2.38
C PRO A 72 23.84 34.76 1.74
N GLU A 73 23.55 34.41 0.48
CA GLU A 73 22.32 34.81 -0.21
C GLU A 73 21.03 34.22 0.39
N LEU A 74 21.13 33.14 1.18
CA LEU A 74 20.00 32.56 1.89
C LEU A 74 19.69 33.26 3.22
N ALA A 75 20.61 34.10 3.72
CA ALA A 75 20.42 34.84 4.97
C ALA A 75 19.44 36.02 4.83
N ASN A 76 19.33 36.60 3.63
CA ASN A 76 18.51 37.80 3.35
C ASN A 76 17.16 37.45 2.69
N GLY A 77 16.43 36.48 3.26
CA GLY A 77 15.10 36.09 2.79
C GLY A 77 14.07 37.23 2.88
N GLN A 78 13.99 38.08 1.84
CA GLN A 78 12.86 38.97 1.62
C GLN A 78 12.20 38.66 0.27
N ALA A 79 11.08 37.92 0.34
CA ALA A 79 10.15 37.76 -0.76
C ALA A 79 9.59 39.13 -1.18
N ARG A 80 9.84 39.55 -2.42
CA ARG A 80 9.23 40.75 -3.00
C ARG A 80 7.70 40.63 -2.98
N LYS A 81 7.04 41.48 -2.18
CA LYS A 81 5.59 41.72 -2.25
C LYS A 81 5.24 42.46 -3.55
N LYS A 82 4.11 42.06 -4.13
CA LYS A 82 3.53 42.56 -5.38
C LYS A 82 2.30 43.43 -5.03
N ALA A 83 2.28 44.70 -5.46
CA ALA A 83 1.14 45.62 -5.66
C ALA A 83 1.74 47.03 -5.90
N ASP A 84 1.28 47.92 -6.79
CA ASP A 84 -0.01 48.06 -7.48
C ASP A 84 0.15 48.63 -8.90
N LYS A 85 -0.82 48.29 -9.76
CA LYS A 85 -1.06 48.94 -11.05
C LYS A 85 -1.84 50.24 -10.84
N VAL A 86 -1.46 51.31 -11.52
CA VAL A 86 -2.36 52.41 -11.87
C VAL A 86 -2.42 52.50 -13.39
N GLU A 87 -3.62 52.35 -13.93
CA GLU A 87 -3.97 52.57 -15.32
C GLU A 87 -3.83 54.05 -15.69
N VAL A 88 -3.28 54.33 -16.88
CA VAL A 88 -3.84 55.37 -17.76
C VAL A 88 -3.83 54.82 -19.17
N ALA A 89 -5.03 54.49 -19.66
CA ALA A 89 -5.28 54.24 -21.06
C ALA A 89 -5.43 55.58 -21.78
N ALA A 90 -4.49 55.90 -22.67
CA ALA A 90 -4.70 56.78 -23.82
C ALA A 90 -3.56 56.57 -24.83
N ASP A 91 -3.93 56.27 -26.08
CA ASP A 91 -3.08 56.09 -27.28
C ASP A 91 -2.11 54.89 -27.35
N ALA A 92 -2.67 53.68 -27.29
CA ALA A 92 -1.92 52.43 -27.42
C ALA A 92 -1.71 51.92 -28.86
N GLN A 93 -2.23 52.56 -29.92
CA GLN A 93 -2.04 52.07 -31.30
C GLN A 93 -1.05 52.92 -32.12
N GLY A 94 -1.11 54.25 -32.02
CA GLY A 94 -0.20 55.16 -32.75
C GLY A 94 1.19 55.24 -32.14
N LEU A 95 1.27 55.33 -30.80
CA LEU A 95 2.55 55.37 -30.08
C LEU A 95 3.24 54.01 -30.02
N LEU A 96 2.54 52.88 -30.08
CA LEU A 96 3.20 51.56 -30.11
C LEU A 96 3.87 51.31 -31.44
N SER A 97 3.24 51.67 -32.56
CA SER A 97 3.82 51.52 -33.89
C SER A 97 5.01 52.46 -34.06
N GLN A 98 4.89 53.73 -33.63
CA GLN A 98 6.02 54.66 -33.62
C GLN A 98 7.10 54.27 -32.59
N LYS A 99 6.78 53.72 -31.41
CA LYS A 99 7.79 53.17 -30.47
C LYS A 99 8.43 51.90 -30.98
N LEU A 100 7.72 51.03 -31.70
CA LEU A 100 8.29 49.85 -32.32
C LEU A 100 9.22 50.26 -33.46
N ASP A 101 8.82 51.21 -34.30
CA ASP A 101 9.64 51.70 -35.41
C ASP A 101 10.85 52.50 -34.91
N VAL A 102 10.69 53.27 -33.84
CA VAL A 102 11.80 53.95 -33.14
C VAL A 102 12.68 52.94 -32.39
N MET A 103 12.14 51.91 -31.74
CA MET A 103 12.96 50.84 -31.14
C MET A 103 13.67 49.98 -32.19
N LEU A 104 13.05 49.66 -33.32
CA LEU A 104 13.69 48.93 -34.43
C LEU A 104 14.79 49.75 -35.12
N LYS A 105 14.70 51.08 -35.04
CA LYS A 105 15.62 52.02 -35.70
C LYS A 105 16.71 52.55 -34.76
N GLU A 106 16.45 52.65 -33.45
CA GLU A 106 17.41 53.02 -32.39
C GLU A 106 18.15 51.81 -31.82
N ALA A 107 17.48 50.67 -31.61
CA ALA A 107 18.19 49.42 -31.46
C ALA A 107 18.60 49.00 -32.86
N LYS A 108 19.79 49.45 -33.29
CA LYS A 108 20.58 48.66 -34.24
C LYS A 108 20.36 47.21 -33.82
N ILE A 109 19.76 46.40 -34.68
CA ILE A 109 19.72 44.97 -34.48
C ILE A 109 21.17 44.51 -34.62
N ASP A 110 21.94 44.77 -33.56
CA ASP A 110 23.31 44.36 -33.42
C ASP A 110 23.27 42.84 -33.45
N GLY A 111 24.21 42.24 -34.18
CA GLY A 111 24.27 40.79 -34.33
C GLY A 111 24.26 40.05 -33.00
N GLU A 112 24.68 40.72 -31.92
CA GLU A 112 24.63 40.24 -30.54
C GLU A 112 23.20 40.05 -30.00
N LEU A 113 22.27 40.95 -30.32
CA LEU A 113 20.87 40.83 -29.87
C LEU A 113 20.14 39.71 -30.63
N MET A 114 20.41 39.57 -31.93
CA MET A 114 19.93 38.43 -32.72
C MET A 114 20.56 37.11 -32.26
N ALA A 115 21.85 37.12 -31.91
CA ALA A 115 22.51 35.95 -31.34
C ALA A 115 21.94 35.59 -29.96
N SER A 116 21.63 36.57 -29.11
CA SER A 116 21.02 36.35 -27.79
C SER A 116 19.59 35.81 -27.90
N LEU A 117 18.81 36.29 -28.86
CA LEU A 117 17.47 35.78 -29.16
C LEU A 117 17.53 34.36 -29.73
N GLY A 118 18.46 34.11 -30.66
CA GLY A 118 18.72 32.78 -31.20
C GLY A 118 19.15 31.79 -30.11
N ASN A 119 20.02 32.21 -29.19
CA ASN A 119 20.41 31.43 -28.03
C ASN A 119 19.22 31.19 -27.08
N SER A 120 18.36 32.19 -26.88
CA SER A 120 17.15 32.04 -26.03
C SER A 120 16.15 31.07 -26.63
N ILE A 121 15.91 31.12 -27.95
CA ILE A 121 15.05 30.18 -28.67
C ILE A 121 15.64 28.77 -28.63
N LYS A 122 16.96 28.64 -28.83
CA LYS A 122 17.66 27.34 -28.75
C LYS A 122 17.63 26.75 -27.33
N ASN A 123 17.79 27.58 -26.31
CA ASN A 123 17.68 27.17 -24.91
C ASN A 123 16.23 26.77 -24.56
N PHE A 124 15.23 27.49 -25.07
CA PHE A 124 13.82 27.14 -24.89
C PHE A 124 13.46 25.82 -25.60
N GLU A 125 13.96 25.59 -26.81
CA GLU A 125 13.83 24.30 -27.51
C GLU A 125 14.43 23.15 -26.69
N GLY A 126 15.62 23.37 -26.11
CA GLY A 126 16.27 22.41 -25.21
C GLY A 126 15.44 22.09 -23.97
N ALA A 127 14.90 23.12 -23.31
CA ALA A 127 14.02 22.96 -22.15
C ALA A 127 12.70 22.26 -22.49
N ALA A 128 12.08 22.60 -23.63
CA ALA A 128 10.84 21.97 -24.10
C ALA A 128 11.07 20.48 -24.45
N LYS A 129 12.20 20.14 -25.09
CA LYS A 129 12.58 18.74 -25.35
C LYS A 129 12.84 17.95 -24.07
N ALA A 130 13.36 18.59 -23.02
CA ALA A 130 13.54 17.96 -21.71
C ALA A 130 12.23 17.74 -20.95
N ILE A 131 11.19 18.55 -21.22
CA ILE A 131 9.85 18.37 -20.63
C ILE A 131 9.11 17.18 -21.24
N SER A 132 9.27 16.90 -22.53
CA SER A 132 8.57 15.79 -23.22
C SER A 132 8.70 14.42 -22.51
N PRO A 133 9.91 13.93 -22.16
CA PRO A 133 10.05 12.67 -21.43
C PRO A 133 9.54 12.72 -19.98
N THR A 134 9.44 13.91 -19.39
CA THR A 134 8.86 14.10 -18.05
C THR A 134 7.33 13.93 -18.09
N VAL A 135 6.66 14.39 -19.16
CA VAL A 135 5.21 14.21 -19.34
C VAL A 135 4.84 12.73 -19.49
N ASP A 136 5.61 11.96 -20.26
CA ASP A 136 5.41 10.51 -20.40
C ASP A 136 5.66 9.77 -19.07
N SER A 137 6.64 10.22 -18.29
CA SER A 137 6.94 9.67 -16.96
C SER A 137 5.80 9.93 -15.97
N ILE A 138 5.22 11.13 -15.97
CA ILE A 138 4.06 11.50 -15.14
C ILE A 138 2.83 10.66 -15.53
N ALA A 139 2.59 10.44 -16.82
CA ALA A 139 1.52 9.56 -17.29
C ALA A 139 1.73 8.11 -16.80
N GLY A 140 2.97 7.61 -16.85
CA GLY A 140 3.34 6.30 -16.32
C GLY A 140 3.09 6.16 -14.81
N GLN A 141 3.46 7.18 -14.02
CA GLN A 141 3.23 7.22 -12.58
C GLN A 141 1.73 7.26 -12.23
N LYS A 142 0.94 8.05 -12.97
CA LYS A 142 -0.52 8.07 -12.79
C LYS A 142 -1.13 6.71 -13.09
N LYS A 143 -0.74 6.09 -14.21
CA LYS A 143 -1.22 4.74 -14.57
C LYS A 143 -0.81 3.71 -13.53
N TYR A 144 0.42 3.78 -13.02
CA TYR A 144 0.88 2.91 -11.95
C TYR A 144 0.05 3.05 -10.67
N ALA A 145 -0.29 4.29 -10.27
CA ALA A 145 -1.15 4.55 -9.14
C ALA A 145 -2.57 4.00 -9.34
N GLU A 146 -3.14 4.17 -10.54
CA GLU A 146 -4.44 3.60 -10.91
C GLU A 146 -4.43 2.07 -10.87
N GLU A 147 -3.43 1.42 -11.47
CA GLU A 147 -3.27 -0.04 -11.45
C GLU A 147 -3.07 -0.57 -10.03
N MET A 148 -2.30 0.13 -9.19
CA MET A 148 -2.12 -0.26 -7.79
C MET A 148 -3.41 -0.11 -6.98
N SER A 149 -4.20 0.93 -7.23
CA SER A 149 -5.52 1.10 -6.62
C SER A 149 -6.48 -0.01 -7.05
N MET A 150 -6.48 -0.40 -8.33
CA MET A 150 -7.29 -1.51 -8.82
C MET A 150 -6.85 -2.84 -8.21
N ALA A 151 -5.54 -3.09 -8.15
CA ALA A 151 -4.99 -4.29 -7.52
C ALA A 151 -5.36 -4.40 -6.03
N ALA A 152 -5.33 -3.28 -5.30
CA ALA A 152 -5.77 -3.23 -3.91
C ALA A 152 -7.26 -3.61 -3.77
N ALA A 153 -8.13 -3.04 -4.61
CA ALA A 153 -9.56 -3.38 -4.62
C ALA A 153 -9.80 -4.85 -4.99
N GLN A 154 -9.03 -5.41 -5.93
CA GLN A 154 -9.10 -6.83 -6.28
C GLN A 154 -8.62 -7.73 -5.13
N MET A 155 -7.55 -7.37 -4.42
CA MET A 155 -7.10 -8.10 -3.23
C MET A 155 -8.13 -8.08 -2.11
N GLU A 156 -8.79 -6.94 -1.88
CA GLU A 156 -9.87 -6.83 -0.89
C GLU A 156 -11.05 -7.75 -1.25
N SER A 157 -11.46 -7.75 -2.53
CA SER A 157 -12.48 -8.67 -3.05
C SER A 157 -12.06 -10.14 -2.85
N LEU A 158 -10.80 -10.46 -3.10
CA LEU A 158 -10.24 -11.81 -2.91
C LEU A 158 -10.29 -12.26 -1.44
N ASN A 159 -9.97 -11.36 -0.51
CA ASN A 159 -10.08 -11.62 0.92
C ASN A 159 -11.54 -11.86 1.34
N SER A 160 -12.45 -11.04 0.84
CA SER A 160 -13.89 -11.21 1.05
C SER A 160 -14.39 -12.57 0.52
N LEU A 161 -13.98 -12.95 -0.69
CA LEU A 161 -14.31 -14.27 -1.26
C LEU A 161 -13.76 -15.42 -0.42
N TYR A 162 -12.53 -15.31 0.08
CA TYR A 162 -11.97 -16.30 1.01
C TYR A 162 -12.79 -16.43 2.29
N LYS A 163 -13.23 -15.30 2.85
CA LYS A 163 -14.10 -15.30 4.04
C LYS A 163 -15.43 -15.99 3.75
N VAL A 164 -16.08 -15.66 2.63
CA VAL A 164 -17.35 -16.29 2.21
C VAL A 164 -17.17 -17.79 1.96
N GLN A 165 -16.06 -18.20 1.32
CA GLN A 165 -15.76 -19.61 1.07
C GLN A 165 -15.56 -20.38 2.38
N LEU A 166 -14.85 -19.79 3.35
CA LEU A 166 -14.61 -20.41 4.65
C LEU A 166 -15.91 -20.52 5.47
N GLU A 167 -16.74 -19.48 5.45
CA GLU A 167 -18.08 -19.52 6.07
C GLU A 167 -18.97 -20.58 5.40
N SER A 168 -18.95 -20.67 4.07
CA SER A 168 -19.71 -21.67 3.30
C SER A 168 -19.24 -23.09 3.59
N ALA A 169 -17.92 -23.31 3.68
CA ALA A 169 -17.34 -24.59 4.07
C ALA A 169 -17.77 -24.99 5.50
N SER A 170 -17.76 -24.03 6.43
CA SER A 170 -18.24 -24.25 7.80
C SER A 170 -19.73 -24.60 7.83
N ARG A 171 -20.58 -23.87 7.09
CA ARG A 171 -22.02 -24.17 6.99
C ARG A 171 -22.26 -25.54 6.37
N ASN A 172 -21.53 -25.91 5.32
CA ASN A 172 -21.65 -27.24 4.70
C ASN A 172 -21.21 -28.36 5.65
N ALA A 173 -20.13 -28.15 6.42
CA ALA A 173 -19.70 -29.14 7.42
C ALA A 173 -20.76 -29.32 8.51
N GLN A 174 -21.37 -28.23 8.97
CA GLN A 174 -22.44 -28.26 9.97
C GLN A 174 -23.69 -28.95 9.41
N ALA A 175 -24.11 -28.61 8.19
CA ALA A 175 -25.23 -29.26 7.51
C ALA A 175 -24.99 -30.77 7.33
N ASN A 176 -23.78 -31.18 6.94
CA ASN A 176 -23.43 -32.61 6.84
C ASN A 176 -23.50 -33.32 8.20
N SER A 177 -23.06 -32.66 9.28
CA SER A 177 -23.18 -33.20 10.64
C SER A 177 -24.64 -33.39 11.04
N GLU A 178 -25.49 -32.39 10.79
CA GLU A 178 -26.92 -32.46 11.09
C GLU A 178 -27.63 -33.54 10.25
N ILE A 179 -27.26 -33.69 8.98
CA ILE A 179 -27.79 -34.76 8.11
C ILE A 179 -27.38 -36.13 8.65
N ALA A 180 -26.13 -36.32 9.06
CA ALA A 180 -25.66 -37.58 9.63
C ALA A 180 -26.39 -37.93 10.93
N GLU A 181 -26.60 -36.95 11.81
CA GLU A 181 -27.35 -37.13 13.06
C GLU A 181 -28.82 -37.50 12.78
N ASN A 182 -29.48 -36.79 11.87
CA ASN A 182 -30.86 -37.07 11.48
C ASN A 182 -30.99 -38.45 10.81
N ALA A 183 -30.02 -38.85 9.99
CA ALA A 183 -29.99 -40.20 9.41
C ALA A 183 -29.88 -41.29 10.49
N SER A 184 -29.09 -41.05 11.55
CA SER A 184 -29.00 -41.95 12.69
C SER A 184 -30.33 -42.05 13.45
N LYS A 185 -30.96 -40.91 13.75
CA LYS A 185 -32.29 -40.87 14.41
C LYS A 185 -33.36 -41.55 13.57
N LEU A 186 -33.36 -41.31 12.26
CA LEU A 186 -34.29 -41.97 11.32
C LEU A 186 -34.09 -43.48 11.32
N LYS A 187 -32.83 -43.96 11.34
CA LYS A 187 -32.51 -45.38 11.45
C LYS A 187 -33.08 -45.99 12.74
N GLU A 188 -32.91 -45.33 13.88
CA GLU A 188 -33.47 -45.78 15.16
C GLU A 188 -35.00 -45.84 15.13
N GLN A 189 -35.67 -44.81 14.58
CA GLN A 189 -37.12 -44.80 14.43
C GLN A 189 -37.61 -45.90 13.50
N MET A 190 -36.92 -46.15 12.40
CA MET A 190 -37.24 -47.24 11.47
C MET A 190 -37.07 -48.62 12.13
N GLN A 191 -36.03 -48.81 12.96
CA GLN A 191 -35.84 -50.04 13.73
C GLN A 191 -36.96 -50.24 14.75
N SER A 192 -37.35 -49.19 15.48
CA SER A 192 -38.47 -49.23 16.42
C SER A 192 -39.81 -49.52 15.72
N MET A 193 -40.07 -48.89 14.58
CA MET A 193 -41.26 -49.16 13.76
C MET A 193 -41.27 -50.61 13.28
N THR A 194 -40.15 -51.13 12.80
CA THR A 194 -40.02 -52.53 12.37
C THR A 194 -40.30 -53.49 13.53
N ALA A 195 -39.74 -53.22 14.72
CA ALA A 195 -39.98 -54.03 15.91
C ALA A 195 -41.46 -54.02 16.34
N ASN A 196 -42.12 -52.85 16.28
CA ASN A 196 -43.55 -52.72 16.57
C ASN A 196 -44.41 -53.49 15.56
N ILE A 197 -44.12 -53.42 14.26
CA ILE A 197 -44.83 -54.19 13.22
C ILE A 197 -44.62 -55.69 13.44
N ALA A 198 -43.40 -56.13 13.76
CA ALA A 198 -43.12 -57.53 14.08
C ALA A 198 -43.91 -58.01 15.31
N SER A 199 -43.98 -57.18 16.35
CA SER A 199 -44.78 -57.47 17.56
C SER A 199 -46.26 -57.58 17.24
N LEU A 200 -46.82 -56.63 16.48
CA LEU A 200 -48.22 -56.67 16.03
C LEU A 200 -48.49 -57.94 15.21
N ASN A 201 -47.65 -58.25 14.23
CA ASN A 201 -47.79 -59.46 13.42
C ASN A 201 -47.72 -60.74 14.28
N SER A 202 -46.88 -60.77 15.31
CA SER A 202 -46.81 -61.90 16.25
C SER A 202 -48.10 -62.06 17.06
N VAL A 203 -48.68 -60.95 17.55
CA VAL A 203 -49.97 -60.97 18.28
C VAL A 203 -51.12 -61.39 17.36
N TYR A 204 -51.18 -60.86 16.13
CA TYR A 204 -52.19 -61.26 15.14
C TYR A 204 -52.05 -62.73 14.75
N GLY A 205 -50.82 -63.23 14.55
CA GLY A 205 -50.55 -64.64 14.29
C GLY A 205 -50.98 -65.53 15.45
N GLY A 206 -50.66 -65.14 16.70
CA GLY A 206 -51.10 -65.85 17.90
C GLY A 206 -52.63 -65.88 18.04
N MET A 207 -53.30 -64.78 17.70
CA MET A 207 -54.76 -64.69 17.74
C MET A 207 -55.43 -65.52 16.63
N LEU A 208 -54.85 -65.57 15.42
CA LEU A 208 -55.31 -66.42 14.32
C LEU A 208 -55.10 -67.91 14.63
N SER A 209 -53.95 -68.30 15.19
CA SER A 209 -53.73 -69.68 15.65
C SER A 209 -54.70 -70.07 16.77
N ALA A 210 -55.01 -69.14 17.68
CA ALA A 210 -55.99 -69.37 18.75
C ALA A 210 -57.44 -69.47 18.25
N MET A 211 -57.79 -68.76 17.17
CA MET A 211 -59.10 -68.89 16.50
C MET A 211 -59.19 -70.16 15.65
N SER A 212 -58.13 -70.52 14.92
CA SER A 212 -58.08 -71.71 14.06
C SER A 212 -58.08 -73.01 14.85
N ASN A 213 -57.56 -73.03 16.08
CA ASN A 213 -57.49 -74.23 16.93
C ASN A 213 -58.76 -74.44 17.78
N LYS A 214 -59.81 -73.63 17.56
CA LYS A 214 -61.07 -73.66 18.33
C LYS A 214 -62.29 -74.08 17.50
N GLY A 215 -62.10 -74.52 16.26
CA GLY A 215 -63.09 -75.21 15.42
C GLY A 215 -62.67 -76.66 15.22
#